data_AF-A0A935PI21-F1
#
_entry.id   AF-A0A935PI21-F1
#
_cell.length_a   1.000
_cell.length_b   1.000
_cell.length_c   1.000
_cell.angle_alpha   90.00
_cell.angle_beta   90.00
_cell.angle_gamma   90.00
#
_symmetry.space_group_name_H-M   'P 1'
#
loop_
_entity.id
_entity.type
_entity.pdbx_description
1 polymer ?
#
loop_
_entity_poly.entity_id
_entity_poly.type
_entity_poly.pdbx_seq_one_letter_code
_entity_poly.pdbx_strand_id
1 'polypeptide(L)'
;MSPVARLVLTPGESDAPGLPQNIDGLAVGCLAALSLGTAFGARWIATARRSPAWLLLGLVFVATLEDIPLALRVAIAFPVAHLLVATLVLKAVDGGGRDWLLRGLATPAMVWIGALSYSLYLWQQPLTGESRMGTLLGFPANLLVAVACAAASYYRVERPALRRRQRLDALRPAGPALA
;
A
#
# COMPACT_ATOMS: atom_id res chain seq x y z
N MET A 1 -6.78 1.91 -22.79
CA MET A 1 -7.91 1.10 -22.29
C MET A 1 -7.50 0.52 -20.95
N SER A 2 -8.25 0.82 -19.88
CA SER A 2 -7.86 0.36 -18.54
C SER A 2 -7.82 -1.18 -18.49
N PRO A 3 -6.93 -1.78 -17.68
CA PRO A 3 -6.86 -3.23 -17.51
C PRO A 3 -8.19 -3.85 -17.07
N VAL A 4 -8.99 -3.06 -16.33
CA VAL A 4 -10.34 -3.45 -15.89
C VAL A 4 -11.31 -3.58 -17.07
N ALA A 5 -11.17 -2.74 -18.10
CA ALA A 5 -11.97 -2.86 -19.32
C ALA A 5 -11.62 -4.13 -20.12
N ARG A 6 -10.36 -4.60 -20.09
CA ARG A 6 -9.99 -5.87 -20.73
C ARG A 6 -10.54 -7.09 -19.99
N LEU A 7 -10.54 -7.05 -18.66
CA LEU A 7 -11.09 -8.11 -17.81
C LEU A 7 -12.60 -8.32 -18.00
N VAL A 8 -13.32 -7.28 -18.45
CA VAL A 8 -14.75 -7.34 -18.76
C VAL A 8 -15.03 -7.75 -20.22
N LEU A 9 -14.11 -7.49 -21.15
CA LEU A 9 -14.35 -7.64 -22.59
C LEU A 9 -13.80 -8.91 -23.23
N THR A 10 -12.90 -9.66 -22.59
CA THR A 10 -12.32 -10.89 -23.16
C THR A 10 -12.33 -12.05 -22.16
N PRO A 11 -13.41 -12.83 -22.07
CA PRO A 11 -13.41 -14.10 -21.37
C PRO A 11 -12.72 -15.13 -22.28
N GLY A 12 -11.38 -15.18 -22.30
CA GLY A 12 -10.70 -16.21 -23.11
C GLY A 12 -9.18 -16.16 -23.27
N GLU A 13 -8.52 -15.01 -23.10
CA GLU A 13 -7.07 -14.91 -23.38
C GLU A 13 -6.25 -14.78 -22.09
N SER A 14 -6.09 -15.88 -21.36
CA SER A 14 -5.27 -15.95 -20.15
C SER A 14 -3.84 -16.39 -20.48
N ASP A 15 -3.00 -15.46 -20.96
CA ASP A 15 -1.53 -15.68 -21.02
C ASP A 15 -0.71 -14.38 -21.04
N ALA A 16 -1.18 -13.35 -20.30
CA ALA A 16 -0.34 -12.20 -19.96
C ALA A 16 0.06 -12.30 -18.48
N PRO A 17 1.34 -12.58 -18.16
CA PRO A 17 1.78 -12.83 -16.79
C PRO A 17 1.68 -11.55 -15.95
N GLY A 18 0.72 -11.49 -15.03
CA GLY A 18 0.75 -10.75 -13.75
C GLY A 18 0.97 -9.23 -13.74
N LEU A 19 1.21 -8.56 -14.87
CA LEU A 19 1.70 -7.19 -14.90
C LEU A 19 0.69 -6.02 -14.74
N PRO A 20 -0.65 -6.12 -14.79
CA PRO A 20 -1.48 -4.91 -14.80
C PRO A 20 -1.93 -4.34 -13.45
N GLN A 21 -1.91 -5.09 -12.34
CA GLN A 21 -2.66 -4.67 -11.13
C GLN A 21 -1.99 -3.55 -10.31
N ASN A 22 -0.66 -3.40 -10.39
CA ASN A 22 0.08 -2.49 -9.50
C ASN A 22 0.62 -1.24 -10.21
N ILE A 23 0.54 -1.17 -11.54
CA ILE A 23 1.09 -0.05 -12.34
C ILE A 23 0.30 1.24 -12.06
N ASP A 24 -1.02 1.13 -11.91
CA ASP A 24 -1.90 2.28 -11.69
C ASP A 24 -1.55 3.00 -10.38
N GLY A 25 -1.26 2.25 -9.31
CA GLY A 25 -0.85 2.83 -8.02
C GLY A 25 0.49 3.58 -8.10
N LEU A 26 1.47 3.00 -8.80
CA LEU A 26 2.76 3.67 -9.05
C LEU A 26 2.58 4.92 -9.91
N ALA A 27 1.77 4.84 -10.97
CA ALA A 27 1.48 5.96 -11.85
C ALA A 27 0.80 7.12 -11.10
N VAL A 28 -0.19 6.83 -10.26
CA VAL A 28 -0.85 7.83 -9.40
C VAL A 28 0.14 8.46 -8.43
N GLY A 29 1.04 7.68 -7.83
CA GLY A 29 2.12 8.18 -6.97
C GLY A 29 3.09 9.11 -7.71
N CYS A 30 3.52 8.73 -8.91
CA CYS A 30 4.38 9.56 -9.77
C CYS A 30 3.68 10.86 -10.18
N LEU A 31 2.41 10.79 -10.60
CA LEU A 31 1.62 11.97 -10.96
C LEU A 31 1.44 12.90 -9.75
N ALA A 32 1.16 12.35 -8.57
CA ALA A 32 1.09 13.10 -7.33
C ALA A 32 2.42 13.81 -7.02
N ALA A 33 3.55 13.11 -7.13
CA ALA A 33 4.87 13.70 -6.92
C ALA A 33 5.18 14.84 -7.92
N LEU A 34 4.89 14.66 -9.21
CA LEU A 34 5.06 15.71 -10.23
C LEU A 34 4.14 16.92 -9.98
N SER A 35 2.97 16.70 -9.38
CA SER A 35 2.02 17.76 -9.10
C SER A 35 2.46 18.71 -7.97
N LEU A 36 3.38 18.30 -7.09
CA LEU A 36 3.83 19.07 -5.91
C LEU A 36 4.38 20.47 -6.25
N GLY A 37 4.94 20.64 -7.45
CA GLY A 37 5.46 21.92 -7.94
C GLY A 37 4.45 22.81 -8.68
N THR A 38 3.19 22.40 -8.76
CA THR A 38 2.16 23.07 -9.59
C THR A 38 1.05 23.69 -8.75
N ALA A 39 0.34 24.67 -9.33
CA ALA A 39 -0.86 25.24 -8.70
C ALA A 39 -1.95 24.18 -8.43
N PHE A 40 -1.99 23.10 -9.22
CA PHE A 40 -2.88 21.98 -9.02
C PHE A 40 -2.54 21.21 -7.73
N GLY A 41 -1.26 20.84 -7.53
CA GLY A 41 -0.82 20.17 -6.30
C GLY A 41 -1.05 21.02 -5.06
N ALA A 42 -0.77 22.32 -5.12
CA ALA A 42 -1.06 23.24 -4.02
C ALA A 42 -2.55 23.27 -3.64
N ARG A 43 -3.46 23.29 -4.63
CA ARG A 43 -4.91 23.22 -4.40
C ARG A 43 -5.36 21.87 -3.86
N TRP A 44 -4.78 20.78 -4.35
CA TRP A 44 -5.06 19.43 -3.87
C TRP A 44 -4.69 19.30 -2.38
N ILE A 45 -3.46 19.70 -2.02
CA ILE A 45 -3.00 19.70 -0.62
C ILE A 45 -3.88 20.61 0.24
N ALA A 46 -4.16 21.84 -0.21
CA ALA A 46 -5.01 22.76 0.53
C ALA A 46 -6.39 22.17 0.81
N THR A 47 -6.99 21.48 -0.16
CA THR A 47 -8.27 20.78 0.00
C THR A 47 -8.14 19.59 0.95
N ALA A 48 -7.06 18.80 0.84
CA ALA A 48 -6.78 17.66 1.71
C ALA A 48 -6.51 18.05 3.17
N ARG A 49 -6.04 19.28 3.42
CA ARG A 49 -5.83 19.85 4.76
C ARG A 49 -7.12 20.31 5.44
N ARG A 50 -8.17 20.65 4.68
CA ARG A 50 -9.41 21.21 5.27
C ARG A 50 -10.13 20.25 6.21
N SER A 51 -10.08 18.94 5.94
CA SER A 51 -10.70 17.94 6.82
C SER A 51 -10.19 16.53 6.47
N PRO A 52 -10.02 15.60 7.42
CA PRO A 52 -9.82 14.19 7.12
C PRO A 52 -11.10 13.50 6.61
N ALA A 53 -12.25 14.18 6.57
CA ALA A 53 -13.54 13.60 6.15
C ALA A 53 -13.53 13.00 4.74
N TRP A 54 -12.66 13.45 3.83
CA TRP A 54 -12.53 12.83 2.50
C TRP A 54 -11.96 11.40 2.57
N LEU A 55 -11.13 11.08 3.57
CA LEU A 55 -10.65 9.71 3.80
C LEU A 55 -11.78 8.81 4.27
N LEU A 56 -12.56 9.31 5.25
CA LEU A 56 -13.72 8.59 5.76
C LEU A 56 -14.77 8.42 4.68
N LEU A 57 -15.05 9.47 3.90
CA LEU A 57 -16.00 9.42 2.79
C LEU A 57 -15.55 8.44 1.70
N GLY A 58 -14.28 8.46 1.32
CA GLY A 58 -13.74 7.51 0.35
C GLY A 58 -13.77 6.07 0.86
N LEU A 59 -13.46 5.85 2.14
CA LEU A 59 -13.53 4.53 2.77
C LEU A 59 -14.97 4.01 2.87
N VAL A 60 -15.90 4.85 3.33
CA VAL A 60 -17.33 4.53 3.40
C VAL A 60 -17.87 4.26 2.00
N PHE A 61 -17.52 5.09 1.02
CA PHE A 61 -17.92 4.90 -0.37
C PHE A 61 -17.50 3.51 -0.87
N VAL A 62 -16.24 3.12 -0.69
CA VAL A 62 -15.74 1.77 -1.05
C VAL A 62 -16.48 0.66 -0.30
N ALA A 63 -16.75 0.85 0.99
CA ALA A 63 -17.45 -0.14 1.81
C ALA A 63 -18.93 -0.33 1.40
N THR A 64 -19.59 0.71 0.88
CA THR A 64 -21.00 0.68 0.49
C THR A 64 -21.28 0.14 -0.92
N LEU A 65 -20.25 -0.28 -1.68
CA LEU A 65 -20.41 -0.77 -3.06
C LEU A 65 -20.90 -2.23 -3.14
N GLU A 66 -21.65 -2.72 -2.15
CA GLU A 66 -21.99 -4.15 -2.04
C GLU A 66 -22.93 -4.63 -3.16
N ASP A 67 -23.84 -3.77 -3.65
CA ASP A 67 -24.85 -4.12 -4.65
C ASP A 67 -24.37 -4.00 -6.12
N ILE A 68 -23.11 -3.64 -6.34
CA ILE A 68 -22.55 -3.43 -7.68
C ILE A 68 -21.85 -4.70 -8.19
N PRO A 69 -21.92 -5.03 -9.50
CA PRO A 69 -21.17 -6.14 -10.08
C PRO A 69 -19.68 -6.10 -9.70
N LEU A 70 -19.13 -7.25 -9.31
CA LEU A 70 -17.77 -7.37 -8.79
C LEU A 70 -16.71 -6.66 -9.65
N ALA A 71 -16.79 -6.80 -10.97
CA ALA A 71 -15.87 -6.16 -11.89
C ALA A 71 -15.90 -4.62 -11.79
N LEU A 72 -17.10 -4.03 -11.70
CA LEU A 72 -17.27 -2.59 -11.57
C LEU A 72 -16.89 -2.09 -10.17
N ARG A 73 -17.22 -2.85 -9.13
CA ARG A 73 -16.78 -2.58 -7.76
C ARG A 73 -15.26 -2.49 -7.67
N VAL A 74 -14.57 -3.48 -8.23
CA VAL A 74 -13.10 -3.54 -8.32
C VAL A 74 -12.56 -2.37 -9.15
N ALA A 75 -13.20 -2.04 -10.28
CA ALA A 75 -12.82 -0.93 -11.14
C ALA A 75 -12.80 0.42 -10.44
N ILE A 76 -13.73 0.63 -9.51
CA ILE A 76 -13.93 1.91 -8.81
C ILE A 76 -13.12 1.94 -7.52
N ALA A 77 -13.13 0.85 -6.74
CA ALA A 77 -12.49 0.81 -5.43
C ALA A 77 -10.97 1.02 -5.50
N PHE A 78 -10.30 0.42 -6.49
CA PHE A 78 -8.85 0.56 -6.62
C PHE A 78 -8.38 1.99 -6.90
N PRO A 79 -8.88 2.70 -7.94
CA PRO A 79 -8.51 4.10 -8.18
C PRO A 79 -8.80 5.01 -6.99
N VAL A 80 -9.95 4.83 -6.33
CA VAL A 80 -10.30 5.59 -5.12
C VAL A 80 -9.24 5.34 -4.04
N ALA A 81 -8.93 4.08 -3.73
CA ALA A 81 -7.90 3.74 -2.76
C ALA A 81 -6.52 4.35 -3.12
N HIS A 82 -6.10 4.29 -4.39
CA HIS A 82 -4.86 4.91 -4.84
C HIS A 82 -4.84 6.43 -4.63
N LEU A 83 -5.94 7.12 -4.97
CA LEU A 83 -6.06 8.57 -4.74
C LEU A 83 -6.05 8.91 -3.25
N LEU A 84 -6.67 8.07 -2.40
CA LEU A 84 -6.67 8.27 -0.97
C LEU A 84 -5.25 8.15 -0.39
N VAL A 85 -4.53 7.10 -0.78
CA VAL A 85 -3.14 6.88 -0.38
C VAL A 85 -2.24 7.99 -0.89
N ALA A 86 -2.36 8.39 -2.16
CA ALA A 86 -1.57 9.48 -2.72
C ALA A 86 -1.79 10.79 -1.97
N THR A 87 -3.03 11.10 -1.63
CA THR A 87 -3.36 12.31 -0.85
C THR A 87 -2.77 12.24 0.57
N LEU A 88 -2.79 11.06 1.21
CA LEU A 88 -2.17 10.84 2.52
C LEU A 88 -0.64 11.05 2.46
N VAL A 89 0.02 10.54 1.41
CA VAL A 89 1.46 10.71 1.19
C VAL A 89 1.81 12.17 0.94
N LEU A 90 1.08 12.87 0.06
CA LEU A 90 1.30 14.30 -0.20
C LEU A 90 1.21 15.12 1.09
N LYS A 91 0.23 14.79 1.95
CA LYS A 91 0.03 15.44 3.24
C LYS A 91 1.17 15.15 4.23
N ALA A 92 1.74 13.95 4.18
CA ALA A 92 2.92 13.60 4.97
C ALA A 92 4.16 14.41 4.53
N VAL A 93 4.35 14.58 3.22
CA VAL A 93 5.49 15.31 2.64
C VAL A 93 5.43 16.83 2.91
N ASP A 94 4.24 17.45 2.80
CA ASP A 94 4.03 18.90 2.95
C ASP A 94 4.21 19.45 4.39
N GLY A 95 4.62 18.62 5.35
CA GLY A 95 4.80 19.05 6.75
C GLY A 95 3.63 18.65 7.65
N GLY A 96 3.26 17.38 7.60
CA GLY A 96 2.16 16.74 8.34
C GLY A 96 2.18 16.82 9.87
N GLY A 97 3.11 17.55 10.48
CA GLY A 97 3.28 17.64 11.94
C GLY A 97 2.09 18.24 12.71
N ARG A 98 1.14 18.88 12.02
CA ARG A 98 -0.06 19.50 12.64
C ARG A 98 -1.33 18.67 12.46
N ASP A 99 -1.27 17.56 11.73
CA ASP A 99 -2.43 16.69 11.48
C ASP A 99 -2.49 15.54 12.48
N TRP A 100 -3.63 15.38 13.15
CA TRP A 100 -3.83 14.35 14.18
C TRP A 100 -3.76 12.93 13.59
N LEU A 101 -4.22 12.72 12.36
CA LEU A 101 -4.21 11.42 11.69
C LEU A 101 -2.76 11.01 11.40
N LEU A 102 -1.96 11.92 10.84
CA LEU A 102 -0.55 11.65 10.56
C LEU A 102 0.24 11.45 11.85
N ARG A 103 -0.09 12.15 12.94
CA ARG A 103 0.48 11.89 14.27
C ARG A 103 0.15 10.50 14.78
N GLY A 104 -1.09 10.04 14.61
CA GLY A 104 -1.50 8.67 14.94
C GLY A 104 -0.73 7.62 14.13
N LEU A 105 -0.57 7.88 12.82
CA LEU A 105 0.20 7.01 11.93
C LEU A 105 1.71 7.03 12.21
N ALA A 106 2.23 8.13 12.78
CA ALA A 106 3.63 8.27 13.18
C ALA A 106 3.93 7.70 14.58
N THR A 107 2.97 7.04 15.24
CA THR A 107 3.23 6.38 16.53
C THR A 107 4.24 5.25 16.38
N PRO A 108 5.08 4.98 17.39
CA PRO A 108 6.08 3.91 17.32
C PRO A 108 5.47 2.54 16.98
N ALA A 109 4.27 2.25 17.49
CA ALA A 109 3.55 1.02 17.19
C ALA A 109 3.15 0.91 15.71
N MET A 110 2.60 1.99 15.13
CA MET A 110 2.20 1.98 13.72
C MET A 110 3.41 1.92 12.79
N VAL A 111 4.50 2.63 13.11
CA VAL A 111 5.77 2.53 12.37
C VAL A 111 6.33 1.11 12.45
N TRP A 112 6.25 0.47 13.62
CA TRP A 112 6.67 -0.92 13.79
C TRP A 112 5.83 -1.90 12.96
N ILE A 113 4.50 -1.74 12.94
CA ILE A 113 3.60 -2.54 12.09
C ILE A 113 3.93 -2.32 10.60
N GLY A 114 4.14 -1.07 10.19
CA GLY A 114 4.54 -0.74 8.82
C GLY A 114 5.86 -1.39 8.42
N ALA A 115 6.86 -1.39 9.30
CA ALA A 115 8.11 -2.09 9.09
C ALA A 115 7.94 -3.61 9.01
N LEU A 116 6.96 -4.17 9.72
CA LEU A 116 6.66 -5.60 9.74
C LEU A 116 5.80 -6.04 8.53
N SER A 117 5.18 -5.11 7.82
CA SER A 117 4.13 -5.36 6.81
C SER A 117 4.50 -6.42 5.77
N TYR A 118 5.74 -6.40 5.27
CA TYR A 118 6.21 -7.38 4.30
C TYR A 118 6.26 -8.80 4.89
N SER A 119 6.93 -8.96 6.03
CA SER A 119 6.97 -10.23 6.75
C SER A 119 5.56 -10.69 7.17
N LEU A 120 4.69 -9.77 7.59
CA LEU A 120 3.32 -10.09 7.98
C LEU A 120 2.49 -10.61 6.81
N TYR A 121 2.59 -9.97 5.64
CA TYR A 121 1.91 -10.43 4.42
C TYR A 121 2.29 -11.87 4.05
N LEU A 122 3.58 -12.23 4.17
CA LEU A 122 4.06 -13.58 3.89
C LEU A 122 3.47 -14.62 4.83
N TRP A 123 3.43 -14.35 6.14
CA TRP A 123 2.95 -15.32 7.14
C TRP A 123 1.42 -15.34 7.28
N GLN A 124 0.73 -14.29 6.83
CA GLN A 124 -0.73 -14.25 6.81
C GLN A 124 -1.33 -15.30 5.86
N GLN A 125 -0.79 -15.45 4.65
CA GLN A 125 -1.32 -16.41 3.66
C GLN A 125 -1.40 -17.86 4.17
N PRO A 126 -0.32 -18.46 4.74
CA PRO A 126 -0.35 -19.84 5.23
C PRO A 126 -1.00 -20.03 6.60
N LEU A 127 -1.31 -18.96 7.35
CA LEU A 127 -1.86 -19.10 8.71
C LEU A 127 -3.29 -18.60 8.85
N THR A 128 -3.72 -17.67 7.99
CA THR A 128 -5.10 -17.16 8.01
C THR A 128 -5.89 -17.48 6.75
N GLY A 129 -5.24 -17.92 5.66
CA GLY A 129 -5.92 -18.38 4.45
C GLY A 129 -6.41 -19.82 4.56
N GLU A 130 -7.09 -20.32 3.53
CA GLU A 130 -7.64 -21.69 3.39
C GLU A 130 -6.57 -22.80 3.33
N SER A 131 -5.34 -22.50 3.71
CA SER A 131 -4.28 -23.49 3.83
C SER A 131 -4.57 -24.46 4.98
N ARG A 132 -4.04 -25.68 4.90
CA ARG A 132 -4.15 -26.69 5.97
C ARG A 132 -3.61 -26.22 7.32
N MET A 133 -2.69 -25.25 7.34
CA MET A 133 -2.18 -24.66 8.58
C MET A 133 -3.14 -23.63 9.18
N GLY A 134 -3.90 -22.91 8.36
CA GLY A 134 -4.91 -21.96 8.81
C GLY A 134 -6.16 -22.60 9.41
N THR A 135 -6.50 -23.83 9.01
CA THR A 135 -7.61 -24.59 9.62
C THR A 135 -7.25 -25.21 10.97
N LEU A 136 -5.96 -25.35 11.30
CA LEU A 136 -5.50 -25.86 12.59
C LEU A 136 -5.58 -24.82 13.72
N LEU A 137 -5.54 -23.53 13.37
CA LEU A 137 -5.57 -22.43 14.32
C LEU A 137 -6.79 -21.56 14.05
N GLY A 138 -7.76 -21.59 14.96
CA GLY A 138 -8.91 -20.69 14.91
C GLY A 138 -8.50 -19.23 15.15
N PHE A 139 -9.34 -18.31 14.68
CA PHE A 139 -9.24 -16.91 15.09
C PHE A 139 -9.48 -16.78 16.61
N PRO A 140 -8.72 -15.95 17.35
CA PRO A 140 -7.64 -15.06 16.92
C PRO A 140 -6.22 -15.66 17.00
N ALA A 141 -6.11 -16.94 17.37
CA ALA A 141 -4.81 -17.59 17.59
C ALA A 141 -3.96 -17.64 16.31
N ASN A 142 -4.57 -17.89 15.15
CA ASN A 142 -3.88 -17.84 13.86
C ASN A 142 -3.20 -16.51 13.57
N LEU A 143 -3.88 -15.39 13.86
CA LEU A 143 -3.37 -14.05 13.66
C LEU A 143 -2.20 -13.77 14.60
N LEU A 144 -2.31 -14.14 15.88
CA LEU A 144 -1.24 -13.96 16.85
C LEU A 144 0.01 -14.77 16.46
N VAL A 145 -0.17 -16.00 15.99
CA VAL A 145 0.93 -16.84 15.50
C VAL A 145 1.53 -16.25 14.22
N ALA A 146 0.71 -15.73 13.30
CA ALA A 146 1.20 -15.06 12.09
C ALA A 146 2.04 -13.83 12.42
N VAL A 147 1.58 -13.00 13.35
CA VAL A 147 2.34 -11.83 13.83
C VAL A 147 3.64 -12.26 14.51
N ALA A 148 3.62 -13.32 15.33
CA ALA A 148 4.82 -13.85 15.99
C ALA A 148 5.85 -14.38 14.97
N CYS A 149 5.40 -15.15 13.99
CA CYS A 149 6.26 -15.65 12.90
C CYS A 149 6.80 -14.51 12.04
N ALA A 150 5.98 -13.51 11.72
CA ALA A 150 6.39 -12.31 11.02
C ALA A 150 7.47 -11.56 11.80
N ALA A 151 7.28 -11.33 13.10
CA ALA A 151 8.26 -10.67 13.95
C ALA A 151 9.58 -11.46 14.01
N ALA A 152 9.51 -12.78 14.18
CA ALA A 152 10.68 -13.64 14.18
C ALA A 152 11.45 -13.56 12.84
N SER A 153 10.73 -13.63 11.73
CA SER A 153 11.29 -13.49 10.37
C SER A 153 11.95 -12.13 10.16
N TYR A 154 11.25 -11.05 10.53
CA TYR A 154 11.75 -9.69 10.38
C TYR A 154 13.06 -9.47 11.15
N TYR A 155 13.11 -9.87 12.42
CA TYR A 155 14.28 -9.63 13.25
C TYR A 155 15.45 -10.57 12.94
N ARG A 156 15.19 -11.82 12.53
CA ARG A 156 16.24 -12.83 12.30
C ARG A 156 16.75 -12.85 10.86
N VAL A 157 15.94 -12.46 9.88
CA VAL A 157 16.27 -12.59 8.46
C VAL A 157 16.28 -11.24 7.77
N GLU A 158 15.16 -10.53 7.80
CA GLU A 158 14.98 -9.29 7.02
C GLU A 158 15.92 -8.18 7.48
N ARG A 159 15.91 -7.85 8.77
CA ARG A 159 16.75 -6.80 9.37
C ARG A 159 18.25 -7.03 9.17
N PRO A 160 18.83 -8.23 9.42
CA PRO A 160 20.25 -8.46 9.15
C PRO A 160 20.57 -8.44 7.65
N ALA A 161 19.68 -8.95 6.78
CA ALA A 161 19.87 -8.88 5.33
C ALA A 161 19.92 -7.43 4.84
N LEU A 162 19.00 -6.58 5.30
CA LEU A 162 18.98 -5.14 4.97
C LEU A 162 20.27 -4.44 5.42
N ARG A 163 20.76 -4.74 6.64
CA ARG A 163 22.04 -4.19 7.14
C ARG A 163 23.24 -4.62 6.28
N ARG A 164 23.26 -5.87 5.81
CA ARG A 164 24.32 -6.36 4.90
C ARG A 164 24.25 -5.64 3.56
N ARG A 165 23.06 -5.47 2.98
CA ARG A 165 22.88 -4.73 1.71
C ARG A 165 23.35 -3.28 1.83
N GLN A 166 22.96 -2.57 2.89
CA GLN A 166 23.40 -1.18 3.14
C GLN A 166 24.93 -1.06 3.21
N ARG A 167 25.62 -2.03 3.81
CA ARG A 167 27.09 -2.06 3.83
C ARG A 167 27.68 -2.28 2.44
N LEU A 168 27.08 -3.15 1.63
CA LEU A 168 27.54 -3.39 0.26
C LEU A 168 27.30 -2.19 -0.65
N ASP A 169 26.17 -1.49 -0.51
CA ASP A 169 25.88 -0.27 -1.26
C ASP A 169 26.81 0.88 -0.86
N ALA A 170 27.21 0.98 0.42
CA ALA A 170 28.22 1.94 0.86
C ALA A 170 29.62 1.67 0.29
N LEU A 171 29.89 0.43 -0.11
CA LEU A 171 31.16 0.02 -0.75
C LEU A 171 31.10 0.13 -2.28
N ARG A 172 29.94 0.41 -2.88
CA ARG A 172 29.83 0.63 -4.31
C ARG A 172 30.38 2.02 -4.64
N PRO A 173 31.42 2.13 -5.49
CA PRO A 173 31.85 3.44 -5.98
C PRO A 173 30.68 4.11 -6.71
N ALA A 174 30.53 5.42 -6.53
CA ALA A 174 29.51 6.20 -7.23
C ALA A 174 29.64 5.93 -8.73
N GLY A 175 28.59 5.35 -9.32
CA GLY A 175 28.54 5.15 -10.77
C GLY A 175 28.73 6.48 -11.49
N PRO A 176 29.30 6.48 -12.71
CA PRO A 176 29.56 7.71 -13.45
C PRO A 176 28.27 8.53 -13.56
N ALA A 177 28.35 9.79 -13.11
CA ALA A 177 27.27 10.75 -13.29
C ALA A 177 26.97 10.83 -14.79
N LEU A 178 25.76 10.46 -15.19
CA LEU A 178 25.27 10.67 -16.55
C LEU A 178 25.23 12.19 -16.77
N ALA A 179 26.20 12.68 -17.56
CA ALA A 179 26.28 14.04 -18.05
C ALA A 179 25.38 14.22 -19.28
#